data_AF-A0A8I2FWJ4-F1
#
_entry.id   AF-A0A8I2FWJ4-F1
#
_cell.length_a   1.000
_cell.length_b   1.000
_cell.length_c   1.000
_cell.angle_alpha   90.00
_cell.angle_beta   90.00
_cell.angle_gamma   90.00
#
_symmetry.space_group_name_H-M   'P 1'
#
loop_
_entity.id
_entity.type
_entity.pdbx_description
1 polymer ?
#
loop_
_entity_poly.entity_id
_entity_poly.type
_entity_poly.pdbx_seq_one_letter_code
_entity_poly.pdbx_strand_id
1 'polypeptide(L)'
;MKEKPLHQQWLERSRSNLERARVDSFSRNIHILYEDMCFDCQQSVEKALKGLMVFKNIEFEWTHDIGTLIKTLEDNTIEVPDKIKKSASLSVYAVRTRYPGKEDPVTKEEFQEALSLADTVFEWVKDKLEAAEPSELLDETETDKMIKRAGEETQKMEEKNQSTKKGKVTGKK
;
A
#
# COMPACT_ATOMS: atom_id res chain seq x y z
N MET A 1 -21.49 6.47 17.11
CA MET A 1 -20.87 7.13 15.94
C MET A 1 -21.13 6.22 14.75
N LYS A 2 -21.58 6.73 13.60
CA LYS A 2 -21.70 5.90 12.40
C LYS A 2 -20.29 5.41 12.02
N GLU A 3 -20.14 4.14 11.69
CA GLU A 3 -18.87 3.62 11.19
C GLU A 3 -18.50 4.30 9.87
N LYS A 4 -17.21 4.58 9.68
CA LYS A 4 -16.73 5.21 8.44
C LYS A 4 -16.82 4.20 7.29
N PRO A 5 -17.19 4.62 6.07
CA PRO A 5 -17.15 3.76 4.90
C PRO A 5 -15.77 3.10 4.73
N LEU A 6 -15.74 1.86 4.24
CA LEU A 6 -14.51 1.05 4.17
C LEU A 6 -13.38 1.75 3.40
N HIS A 7 -13.68 2.39 2.26
CA HIS A 7 -12.67 3.14 1.49
C HIS A 7 -12.03 4.27 2.31
N GLN A 8 -12.76 4.93 3.21
CA GLN A 8 -12.20 5.93 4.12
C GLN A 8 -11.31 5.30 5.17
N GLN A 9 -11.67 4.12 5.70
CA GLN A 9 -10.82 3.38 6.62
C GLN A 9 -9.48 2.99 5.96
N TRP A 10 -9.51 2.58 4.68
CA TRP A 10 -8.29 2.35 3.89
C TRP A 10 -7.44 3.62 3.75
N LEU A 11 -8.06 4.75 3.44
CA LEU A 11 -7.36 6.02 3.28
C LEU A 11 -6.76 6.50 4.62
N GLU A 12 -7.42 6.26 5.75
CA GLU A 12 -6.87 6.57 7.08
C GLU A 12 -5.65 5.73 7.42
N ARG A 13 -5.68 4.44 7.10
CA ARG A 13 -4.51 3.56 7.25
C ARG A 13 -3.37 4.00 6.34
N SER A 14 -3.69 4.36 5.09
CA SER A 14 -2.73 4.94 4.15
C SER A 14 -2.07 6.21 4.70
N ARG A 15 -2.88 7.12 5.26
CA ARG A 15 -2.39 8.36 5.87
C ARG A 15 -1.50 8.07 7.07
N SER A 16 -1.88 7.13 7.93
CA SER A 16 -1.08 6.71 9.09
C SER A 16 0.31 6.18 8.67
N ASN A 17 0.38 5.37 7.61
CA ASN A 17 1.66 4.93 7.05
C ASN A 17 2.49 6.12 6.52
N LEU A 18 1.87 7.05 5.79
CA LEU A 18 2.57 8.23 5.26
C LEU A 18 3.12 9.12 6.38
N GLU A 19 2.34 9.36 7.43
CA GLU A 19 2.80 10.16 8.57
C GLU A 19 3.94 9.46 9.33
N ARG A 20 3.89 8.13 9.50
CA ARG A 20 5.02 7.38 10.08
C ARG A 20 6.30 7.52 9.26
N ALA A 21 6.21 7.46 7.94
CA ALA A 21 7.34 7.74 7.05
C ALA A 21 7.84 9.21 7.17
N ARG A 22 7.03 10.15 7.67
CA ARG A 22 7.44 11.55 7.87
C ARG A 22 8.04 11.85 9.25
N VAL A 23 7.81 10.99 10.24
CA VAL A 23 8.25 11.24 11.63
C VAL A 23 9.77 11.50 11.72
N ASP A 24 10.57 10.90 10.84
CA ASP A 24 12.04 11.07 10.81
C ASP A 24 12.55 12.06 9.75
N SER A 25 11.75 12.48 8.76
CA SER A 25 12.23 13.48 7.79
C SER A 25 12.52 14.85 8.40
N PHE A 26 12.03 15.10 9.63
CA PHE A 26 12.28 16.33 10.39
C PHE A 26 12.97 16.12 11.76
N SER A 27 13.04 14.88 12.25
CA SER A 27 13.58 14.54 13.57
C SER A 27 14.86 13.74 13.36
N ARG A 28 15.99 14.09 13.99
CA ARG A 28 17.27 13.37 13.84
C ARG A 28 17.27 12.01 14.58
N ASN A 29 16.24 11.18 14.43
CA ASN A 29 16.15 9.92 15.14
C ASN A 29 16.94 8.85 14.39
N ILE A 30 18.24 8.79 14.70
CA ILE A 30 19.23 7.86 14.12
C ILE A 30 18.89 6.36 14.22
N HIS A 31 17.78 6.00 14.86
CA HIS A 31 17.33 4.63 15.05
C HIS A 31 16.25 4.17 14.06
N ILE A 32 15.64 5.08 13.30
CA ILE A 32 14.67 4.72 12.27
C ILE A 32 15.43 4.55 10.96
N LEU A 33 15.35 3.36 10.37
CA LEU A 33 16.04 3.04 9.13
C LEU A 33 15.22 3.50 7.92
N TYR A 34 15.88 3.99 6.87
CA TYR A 34 15.21 4.40 5.63
C TYR A 34 14.46 3.25 4.97
N GLU A 35 14.93 2.02 5.16
CA GLU A 35 14.24 0.79 4.80
C GLU A 35 12.81 0.78 5.36
N ASP A 36 12.66 0.90 6.67
CA ASP A 36 11.35 0.85 7.35
C ASP A 36 10.44 1.99 6.90
N MET A 37 11.02 3.16 6.67
CA MET A 37 10.29 4.32 6.16
C MET A 37 9.83 4.13 4.71
N CYS A 38 10.67 3.54 3.85
CA CYS A 38 10.31 3.18 2.49
C CYS A 38 9.23 2.08 2.45
N PHE A 39 9.26 1.14 3.41
CA PHE A 39 8.18 0.18 3.59
C PHE A 39 6.87 0.88 3.97
N ASP A 40 6.91 1.88 4.84
CA ASP A 40 5.73 2.70 5.13
C ASP A 40 5.24 3.48 3.89
N CYS A 41 6.15 4.02 3.07
CA CYS A 41 5.79 4.64 1.78
C CYS A 41 5.08 3.64 0.84
N GLN A 42 5.64 2.44 0.66
CA GLN A 42 5.03 1.37 -0.14
C GLN A 42 3.64 1.03 0.41
N GLN A 43 3.52 0.85 1.73
CA GLN A 43 2.27 0.49 2.37
C GLN A 43 1.21 1.60 2.28
N SER A 44 1.63 2.86 2.27
CA SER A 44 0.73 3.97 2.01
C SER A 44 0.16 3.88 0.60
N VAL A 45 1.01 3.77 -0.42
CA VAL A 45 0.58 3.64 -1.83
C VAL A 45 -0.38 2.48 -2.02
N GLU A 46 -0.02 1.29 -1.53
CA GLU A 46 -0.84 0.09 -1.65
C GLU A 46 -2.25 0.30 -1.07
N LYS A 47 -2.33 0.89 0.13
CA LYS A 47 -3.60 1.12 0.83
C LYS A 47 -4.44 2.22 0.18
N ALA A 48 -3.82 3.29 -0.32
CA ALA A 48 -4.52 4.33 -1.06
C ALA A 48 -5.18 3.74 -2.32
N LEU A 49 -4.41 3.00 -3.13
CA LEU A 49 -4.94 2.39 -4.37
C LEU A 49 -6.07 1.39 -4.07
N LYS A 50 -5.92 0.54 -3.05
CA LYS A 50 -7.00 -0.36 -2.61
C LYS A 50 -8.22 0.41 -2.10
N GLY A 51 -8.03 1.52 -1.39
CA GLY A 51 -9.11 2.42 -1.00
C GLY A 51 -9.89 2.97 -2.20
N LEU A 52 -9.20 3.37 -3.27
CA LEU A 52 -9.83 3.79 -4.52
C LEU A 52 -10.60 2.65 -5.19
N MET A 53 -10.05 1.44 -5.21
CA MET A 53 -10.71 0.27 -5.79
C MET A 53 -12.00 -0.08 -5.01
N VAL A 54 -11.95 -0.08 -3.68
CA VAL A 54 -13.14 -0.25 -2.84
C VAL A 54 -14.18 0.82 -3.16
N PHE A 55 -13.74 2.08 -3.25
CA PHE A 55 -14.64 3.19 -3.59
C PHE A 55 -15.32 3.01 -4.96
N LYS A 56 -14.60 2.45 -5.94
CA LYS A 56 -15.11 2.19 -7.29
C LYS A 56 -15.71 0.80 -7.49
N ASN A 57 -15.88 0.03 -6.41
CA ASN A 57 -16.38 -1.35 -6.44
C ASN A 57 -15.57 -2.27 -7.39
N ILE A 58 -14.25 -2.10 -7.41
CA ILE A 58 -13.31 -2.89 -8.20
C ILE A 58 -12.73 -3.98 -7.30
N GLU A 59 -12.87 -5.25 -7.68
CA GLU A 59 -12.16 -6.34 -7.03
C GLU A 59 -10.65 -6.25 -7.34
N PHE A 60 -9.82 -6.55 -6.33
CA PHE A 60 -8.38 -6.51 -6.47
C PHE A 60 -7.72 -7.75 -5.87
N GLU A 61 -6.54 -8.06 -6.39
CA GLU A 61 -5.69 -9.10 -5.82
C GLU A 61 -5.08 -8.63 -4.51
N TRP A 62 -5.08 -9.52 -3.53
CA TRP A 62 -4.37 -9.31 -2.28
C TRP A 62 -2.87 -9.52 -2.53
N THR A 63 -2.22 -8.45 -2.99
CA THR A 63 -0.79 -8.39 -3.32
C THR A 63 -0.17 -7.12 -2.74
N HIS A 64 1.16 -7.14 -2.60
CA HIS A 64 2.00 -5.98 -2.29
C HIS A 64 2.61 -5.33 -3.54
N ASP A 65 2.35 -5.93 -4.70
CA ASP A 65 2.84 -5.43 -5.99
C ASP A 65 1.98 -4.24 -6.46
N ILE A 66 2.53 -3.03 -6.37
CA ILE A 66 1.84 -1.79 -6.72
C ILE A 66 1.57 -1.74 -8.23
N GLY A 67 2.46 -2.30 -9.06
CA GLY A 67 2.27 -2.35 -10.51
C GLY A 67 1.03 -3.16 -10.91
N THR A 68 0.78 -4.27 -10.20
CA THR A 68 -0.41 -5.10 -10.35
C THR A 68 -1.67 -4.32 -9.99
N LEU A 69 -1.64 -3.57 -8.87
CA LEU A 69 -2.78 -2.75 -8.47
C LEU A 69 -3.07 -1.62 -9.48
N ILE A 70 -2.03 -0.95 -9.98
CA ILE A 70 -2.19 0.07 -11.04
C ILE A 70 -2.82 -0.55 -12.28
N LYS A 71 -2.35 -1.73 -12.70
CA LYS A 71 -2.91 -2.43 -13.85
C LYS A 71 -4.38 -2.78 -13.62
N THR A 72 -4.76 -3.25 -12.44
CA THR A 72 -6.18 -3.52 -12.11
C THR A 72 -7.05 -2.26 -12.26
N LEU A 73 -6.55 -1.08 -11.86
CA LEU A 73 -7.27 0.18 -12.06
C LEU A 73 -7.44 0.49 -13.56
N GLU A 74 -6.37 0.38 -14.34
CA GLU A 74 -6.39 0.65 -15.78
C GLU A 74 -7.31 -0.32 -16.54
N ASP A 75 -7.26 -1.62 -16.20
CA ASP A 75 -8.14 -2.66 -16.76
C ASP A 75 -9.63 -2.39 -16.45
N ASN A 76 -9.91 -1.63 -15.38
CA ASN A 76 -11.25 -1.15 -15.00
C ASN A 76 -11.53 0.30 -15.44
N THR A 77 -10.87 0.77 -16.49
CA THR A 77 -11.09 2.08 -17.14
C THR A 77 -10.75 3.31 -16.30
N ILE A 78 -10.04 3.14 -15.19
CA ILE A 78 -9.53 4.27 -14.40
C ILE A 78 -8.25 4.78 -15.05
N GLU A 79 -8.26 6.03 -15.50
CA GLU A 79 -7.07 6.69 -16.02
C GLU A 79 -6.08 6.98 -14.88
N VAL A 80 -4.93 6.29 -14.90
CA VAL A 80 -3.85 6.47 -13.94
C VAL A 80 -2.74 7.32 -14.58
N PRO A 81 -2.45 8.54 -14.07
CA PRO A 81 -1.40 9.38 -14.62
C PRO A 81 0.00 8.76 -14.48
N ASP A 82 0.92 9.04 -15.40
CA ASP A 82 2.30 8.50 -15.38
C ASP A 82 3.04 8.78 -14.07
N LYS A 83 2.80 9.93 -13.45
CA LYS A 83 3.37 10.28 -12.13
C LYS A 83 2.96 9.29 -11.03
N ILE A 84 1.76 8.72 -11.13
CA ILE A 84 1.25 7.69 -10.21
C ILE A 84 1.84 6.34 -10.57
N LYS A 85 1.97 6.04 -11.87
CA LYS A 85 2.55 4.77 -12.35
C LYS A 85 3.98 4.54 -11.85
N LYS A 86 4.77 5.61 -11.70
CA LYS A 86 6.12 5.55 -11.12
C LYS A 86 6.18 4.90 -9.72
N SER A 87 5.09 4.95 -8.96
CA SER A 87 5.00 4.32 -7.64
C SER A 87 5.11 2.79 -7.67
N ALA A 88 4.95 2.15 -8.84
CA ALA A 88 5.18 0.71 -9.02
C ALA A 88 6.59 0.27 -8.55
N SER A 89 7.58 1.15 -8.69
CA SER A 89 8.96 0.94 -8.22
C SER A 89 9.05 0.65 -6.71
N LEU A 90 8.10 1.16 -5.92
CA LEU A 90 8.10 0.98 -4.46
C LEU A 90 7.78 -0.45 -4.03
N SER A 91 7.30 -1.31 -4.94
CA SER A 91 7.02 -2.73 -4.66
C SER A 91 8.26 -3.47 -4.14
N VAL A 92 9.47 -3.01 -4.48
CA VAL A 92 10.73 -3.58 -3.96
C VAL A 92 10.81 -3.48 -2.43
N TYR A 93 10.24 -2.42 -1.84
CA TYR A 93 10.30 -2.18 -0.39
C TYR A 93 9.36 -3.09 0.41
N ALA A 94 8.41 -3.77 -0.23
CA ALA A 94 7.60 -4.79 0.44
C ALA A 94 8.43 -6.00 0.93
N VAL A 95 9.64 -6.18 0.36
CA VAL A 95 10.49 -7.33 0.66
C VAL A 95 11.91 -6.97 1.11
N ARG A 96 12.46 -5.86 0.62
CA ARG A 96 13.85 -5.38 0.85
C ARG A 96 14.16 -5.08 2.32
N THR A 97 13.16 -4.75 3.13
CA THR A 97 13.33 -4.38 4.55
C THR A 97 13.51 -5.57 5.51
N ARG A 98 13.37 -6.81 5.04
CA ARG A 98 13.13 -7.95 5.94
C ARG A 98 14.37 -8.62 6.50
N TYR A 99 15.56 -8.39 5.93
CA TYR A 99 16.80 -9.01 6.40
C TYR A 99 18.02 -8.12 6.18
N PRO A 100 18.81 -7.83 7.24
CA PRO A 100 20.06 -7.10 7.09
C PRO A 100 21.05 -7.89 6.21
N GLY A 101 21.79 -7.17 5.34
CA GLY A 101 22.95 -7.68 4.61
C GLY A 101 22.68 -8.42 3.29
N LYS A 102 21.46 -8.36 2.74
CA LYS A 102 21.18 -8.89 1.39
C LYS A 102 21.25 -7.86 0.27
N GLU A 103 21.04 -6.59 0.60
CA GLU A 103 20.97 -5.48 -0.34
C GLU A 103 21.71 -4.28 0.26
N ASP A 104 22.10 -3.35 -0.61
CA ASP A 104 22.71 -2.10 -0.17
C ASP A 104 21.72 -1.29 0.67
N PRO A 105 22.21 -0.63 1.75
CA PRO A 105 21.38 0.24 2.58
C PRO A 105 20.65 1.29 1.72
N VAL A 106 19.40 1.56 2.07
CA VAL A 106 18.60 2.60 1.40
C VAL A 106 19.26 3.95 1.63
N THR A 107 19.44 4.73 0.57
CA THR A 107 19.98 6.09 0.66
C THR A 107 18.90 7.10 1.06
N LYS A 108 19.33 8.26 1.53
CA LYS A 108 18.40 9.35 1.84
C LYS A 108 17.64 9.79 0.59
N GLU A 109 18.31 9.83 -0.56
CA GLU A 109 17.75 10.22 -1.84
C GLU A 109 16.69 9.22 -2.31
N GLU A 110 16.95 7.91 -2.21
CA GLU A 110 15.98 6.85 -2.49
C GLU A 110 14.74 6.99 -1.58
N PHE A 111 14.95 7.27 -0.30
CA PHE A 111 13.84 7.50 0.63
C PHE A 111 13.03 8.75 0.29
N GLN A 112 13.69 9.86 -0.04
CA GLN A 112 13.00 11.10 -0.42
C GLN A 112 12.16 10.92 -1.68
N GLU A 113 12.66 10.17 -2.67
CA GLU A 113 11.90 9.80 -3.85
C GLU A 113 10.68 8.94 -3.49
N ALA A 114 10.87 7.91 -2.65
CA ALA A 114 9.79 7.05 -2.19
C ALA A 114 8.70 7.82 -1.45
N LEU A 115 9.08 8.75 -0.57
CA LEU A 115 8.15 9.62 0.15
C LEU A 115 7.38 10.54 -0.79
N SER A 116 8.05 11.13 -1.78
CA SER A 116 7.41 12.00 -2.77
C SER A 116 6.39 11.25 -3.63
N LEU A 117 6.72 10.02 -4.04
CA LEU A 117 5.79 9.15 -4.77
C LEU A 117 4.57 8.76 -3.91
N ALA A 118 4.80 8.38 -2.65
CA ALA A 118 3.73 8.02 -1.73
C ALA A 118 2.76 9.18 -1.46
N ASP A 119 3.29 10.39 -1.25
CA ASP A 119 2.49 11.60 -1.09
C ASP A 119 1.68 11.91 -2.36
N THR A 120 2.31 11.83 -3.53
CA THR A 120 1.66 12.08 -4.81
C THR A 120 0.49 11.13 -5.07
N VAL A 121 0.65 9.85 -4.74
CA VAL A 121 -0.43 8.85 -4.86
C VAL A 121 -1.54 9.11 -3.86
N PHE A 122 -1.18 9.41 -2.61
CA PHE A 122 -2.16 9.67 -1.56
C PHE A 122 -3.08 10.84 -1.92
N GLU A 123 -2.51 11.99 -2.32
CA GLU A 123 -3.31 13.15 -2.70
C GLU A 123 -4.13 12.88 -3.97
N TRP A 124 -3.58 12.18 -4.97
CA TRP A 124 -4.34 11.81 -6.15
C TRP A 124 -5.56 10.92 -5.83
N VAL A 125 -5.40 9.92 -4.96
CA VAL A 125 -6.52 9.07 -4.53
C VAL A 125 -7.53 9.88 -3.73
N LYS A 126 -7.07 10.70 -2.79
CA LYS A 126 -7.94 11.56 -1.98
C LYS A 126 -8.77 12.48 -2.86
N ASP A 127 -8.16 13.15 -3.84
CA ASP A 127 -8.87 14.00 -4.81
C ASP A 127 -9.94 13.21 -5.59
N LYS A 128 -9.64 11.97 -5.99
CA LYS A 128 -10.61 11.09 -6.68
C LYS A 128 -11.81 10.71 -5.80
N LEU A 129 -11.59 10.55 -4.50
CA LEU A 129 -12.65 10.24 -3.53
C LEU A 129 -13.49 11.49 -3.18
N GLU A 130 -12.87 12.67 -3.11
CA GLU A 130 -13.55 13.93 -2.80
C GLU A 130 -14.35 14.49 -3.99
N ALA A 131 -13.91 14.22 -5.24
CA ALA A 131 -14.57 14.69 -6.44
C ALA A 131 -15.85 13.91 -6.84
N ALA A 132 -16.22 12.86 -6.09
CA ALA A 132 -17.32 11.98 -6.43
C ALA A 132 -18.61 12.33 -5.67
N GLU A 133 -19.76 12.28 -6.37
CA GLU A 133 -21.08 12.54 -5.79
C GLU A 133 -21.51 11.40 -4.83
N PRO A 134 -22.28 11.68 -3.76
CA PRO A 134 -22.64 10.69 -2.72
C PRO A 134 -23.38 9.43 -3.19
N SER A 135 -23.88 9.36 -4.43
CA SER A 135 -24.69 8.24 -4.92
C SER A 135 -23.89 7.00 -5.34
N GLU A 136 -22.56 7.06 -5.33
CA GLU A 136 -21.68 5.91 -5.66
C GLU A 136 -21.27 5.07 -4.43
N LEU A 137 -21.78 5.40 -3.24
CA LEU A 137 -21.41 4.72 -2.00
C LEU A 137 -21.99 3.29 -1.94
N LEU A 138 -21.13 2.32 -1.61
CA LEU A 138 -21.50 0.93 -1.41
C LEU A 138 -22.57 0.77 -0.32
N ASP A 139 -23.51 -0.15 -0.58
CA ASP A 139 -24.38 -0.77 0.41
C ASP A 139 -23.54 -1.48 1.49
N GLU A 140 -23.96 -1.39 2.76
CA GLU A 140 -23.30 -2.00 3.92
C GLU A 140 -23.03 -3.50 3.72
N THR A 141 -23.88 -4.22 2.98
CA THR A 141 -23.76 -5.66 2.72
C THR A 141 -22.63 -6.05 1.77
N GLU A 142 -22.33 -5.23 0.75
CA GLU A 142 -21.19 -5.47 -0.15
C GLU A 142 -19.87 -5.12 0.56
N THR A 143 -19.92 -4.10 1.42
CA THR A 143 -18.78 -3.70 2.26
C THR A 143 -18.36 -4.82 3.21
N ASP A 144 -19.32 -5.48 3.87
CA ASP A 144 -19.05 -6.60 4.78
C ASP A 144 -18.45 -7.82 4.07
N LYS A 145 -18.89 -8.13 2.85
CA LYS A 145 -18.30 -9.20 2.03
C LYS A 145 -16.84 -8.91 1.69
N MET A 146 -16.54 -7.66 1.32
CA MET A 146 -15.16 -7.23 1.04
C MET A 146 -14.28 -7.32 2.29
N ILE A 147 -14.77 -6.90 3.46
CA ILE A 147 -14.03 -7.00 4.74
C ILE A 147 -13.76 -8.46 5.12
N LYS A 148 -14.75 -9.34 4.94
CA LYS A 148 -14.57 -10.75 5.24
C LYS A 148 -13.51 -11.40 4.32
N ARG A 149 -13.60 -11.16 3.02
CA ARG A 149 -12.61 -11.63 2.03
C ARG A 149 -11.23 -11.06 2.33
N ALA A 150 -11.16 -9.80 2.76
CA ALA A 150 -9.93 -9.14 3.19
C ALA A 150 -9.22 -9.85 4.35
N GLY A 151 -9.97 -10.21 5.40
CA GLY A 151 -9.43 -10.93 6.55
C GLY A 151 -8.87 -12.30 6.15
N GLU A 152 -9.62 -13.05 5.34
CA GLU A 152 -9.24 -14.39 4.88
C GLU A 152 -7.99 -14.37 3.96
N GLU A 153 -7.88 -13.38 3.06
CA GLU A 153 -6.75 -13.28 2.14
C GLU A 153 -5.48 -12.72 2.81
N THR A 154 -5.62 -11.80 3.77
CA THR A 154 -4.48 -11.32 4.59
C THR A 154 -3.86 -12.48 5.36
N GLN A 155 -4.68 -13.31 6.00
CA GLN A 155 -4.21 -14.49 6.74
C GLN A 155 -3.49 -15.48 5.80
N LYS A 156 -4.06 -15.77 4.62
CA LYS A 156 -3.42 -16.65 3.62
C LYS A 156 -2.08 -16.11 3.13
N MET A 157 -1.96 -14.79 2.95
CA MET A 157 -0.70 -14.18 2.53
C MET A 157 0.38 -14.25 3.60
N GLU A 158 0.03 -14.01 4.86
CA GLU A 158 0.93 -14.18 5.99
C GLU A 158 1.42 -15.64 6.11
N GLU A 159 0.51 -16.60 5.97
CA GLU A 159 0.81 -18.04 5.98
C GLU A 159 1.70 -18.45 4.79
N LYS A 160 1.41 -17.97 3.58
CA LYS A 160 2.20 -18.25 2.38
C LYS A 160 3.61 -17.67 2.53
N ASN A 161 3.74 -16.43 3.01
CA ASN A 161 5.02 -15.80 3.30
C ASN A 161 5.82 -16.53 4.39
N GLN A 162 5.16 -17.16 5.38
CA GLN A 162 5.82 -18.01 6.37
C GLN A 162 6.26 -19.37 5.79
N SER A 163 5.49 -19.94 4.86
CA SER A 163 5.79 -21.23 4.22
C SER A 163 6.99 -21.15 3.24
N THR A 164 7.09 -20.10 2.42
CA THR A 164 8.28 -19.85 1.56
C THR A 164 9.56 -19.64 2.39
N LYS A 165 9.42 -19.20 3.64
CA LYS A 165 10.50 -19.05 4.63
C LYS A 165 11.08 -20.40 5.09
N LYS A 166 10.23 -21.43 5.27
CA LYS A 166 10.65 -22.77 5.74
C LYS A 166 11.31 -23.62 4.66
N GLY A 167 10.91 -23.46 3.39
CA GLY A 167 11.46 -24.23 2.27
C GLY A 167 12.89 -23.87 1.85
N LYS A 168 13.40 -22.69 2.19
CA LYS A 168 14.78 -22.27 1.84
C LYS A 168 15.84 -22.62 2.89
N VAL A 169 15.46 -23.09 4.08
CA VAL A 169 16.40 -23.42 5.17
C VAL A 169 16.89 -24.88 5.10
N THR A 170 16.18 -25.78 4.41
CA THR A 170 16.53 -27.22 4.32
C THR A 170 17.42 -27.60 3.14
N GLY A 171 17.87 -26.62 2.32
CA GLY A 171 18.58 -26.84 1.05
C GLY A 171 20.08 -26.48 1.03
N LYS A 172 20.78 -26.52 2.17
CA LYS A 172 22.24 -26.52 2.22
C LYS A 172 22.72 -27.58 3.20
N LYS A 173 22.96 -28.78 2.67
CA LYS A 173 23.93 -29.73 3.21
C LYS A 173 25.15 -29.70 2.31
#